data_AF-A0A127B4T5-F1
#
_entry.id   AF-A0A127B4T5-F1
#
_cell.length_a   1.000
_cell.length_b   1.000
_cell.length_c   1.000
_cell.angle_alpha   90.00
_cell.angle_beta   90.00
_cell.angle_gamma   90.00
#
_symmetry.space_group_name_H-M   'P 1'
#
loop_
_entity.id
_entity.type
_entity.pdbx_description
1 polymer ?
#
loop_
_entity_poly.entity_id
_entity_poly.type
_entity_poly.pdbx_seq_one_letter_code
_entity_poly.pdbx_strand_id
1 'polypeptide(L)'
;MVHRDNLDEIISDEEIRQRVRQMFGEPKQSKIDKLSRHPLATMFVGFLLTWGIGGILTGKISAYQLENQKKIEQVKVKREEGLKAIKEITELMYTRYTVSVLLASSLKRNAPLEELKERKNRYDDIYLKWNSSIQNTQFTIRGLMDDSAYSELESVLEFGLVAHFNNVDKVITNGYDMRLKRDSPVYDSLYIKKELAACLDCSYAISNYLWMRTNLYGNVKNNSIEFVKKIERELYETCM
;
A
#
# COMPACT_ATOMS: atom_id res chain seq x y z
N MET A 1 20.72 81.40 56.19
CA MET A 1 22.03 80.81 56.55
C MET A 1 22.04 79.35 56.07
N VAL A 2 21.85 79.12 54.75
CA VAL A 2 21.60 77.77 54.15
C VAL A 2 22.22 77.70 52.74
N HIS A 3 23.47 78.16 52.56
CA HIS A 3 24.07 78.26 51.22
C HIS A 3 25.56 77.90 51.15
N ARG A 4 26.12 77.26 52.19
CA ARG A 4 27.49 76.71 52.14
C ARG A 4 27.53 75.18 52.13
N ASP A 5 26.63 74.52 52.85
CA ASP A 5 26.65 73.06 52.98
C ASP A 5 26.36 72.31 51.66
N ASN A 6 25.70 72.96 50.70
CA ASN A 6 25.38 72.36 49.40
C ASN A 6 26.57 72.38 48.41
N LEU A 7 27.56 73.26 48.62
CA LEU A 7 28.71 73.36 47.71
C LEU A 7 29.72 72.23 47.96
N ASP A 8 29.93 71.88 49.23
CA ASP A 8 30.89 70.86 49.62
C ASP A 8 30.39 69.45 49.23
N GLU A 9 29.07 69.22 49.25
CA GLU A 9 28.47 67.97 48.78
C GLU A 9 28.65 67.80 47.26
N ILE A 10 28.43 68.87 46.48
CA ILE A 10 28.63 68.87 45.03
C ILE A 10 30.12 68.68 44.67
N ILE A 11 31.04 69.31 45.41
CA ILE A 11 32.48 69.15 45.18
C ILE A 11 32.92 67.70 45.51
N SER A 12 32.37 67.10 46.57
CA SER A 12 32.66 65.72 46.94
C SER A 12 32.12 64.71 45.92
N ASP A 13 30.92 64.93 45.37
CA ASP A 13 30.32 64.05 44.36
C ASP A 13 31.09 64.14 43.03
N GLU A 14 31.59 65.32 42.67
CA GLU A 14 32.42 65.51 41.48
C GLU A 14 33.80 64.83 41.64
N GLU A 15 34.42 64.89 42.82
CA GLU A 15 35.67 64.15 43.12
C GLU A 15 35.47 62.64 43.10
N ILE A 16 34.36 62.13 43.65
CA ILE A 16 34.03 60.71 43.61
C ILE A 16 33.81 60.27 42.15
N ARG A 17 33.09 61.05 41.34
CA ARG A 17 32.91 60.76 39.91
C ARG A 17 34.23 60.78 39.14
N GLN A 18 35.15 61.71 39.45
CA GLN A 18 36.47 61.73 38.82
C GLN A 18 37.32 60.52 39.21
N ARG A 19 37.31 60.12 40.49
CA ARG A 19 38.01 58.91 40.96
C ARG A 19 37.43 57.63 40.38
N VAL A 20 36.10 57.54 40.26
CA VAL A 20 35.43 56.41 39.60
C VAL A 20 35.81 56.36 38.12
N ARG A 21 35.87 57.49 37.40
CA ARG A 21 36.33 57.51 35.99
C ARG A 21 37.80 57.12 35.84
N GLN A 22 38.67 57.51 36.79
CA GLN A 22 40.08 57.11 36.78
C GLN A 22 40.28 55.62 37.13
N MET A 23 39.48 55.07 38.05
CA MET A 23 39.59 53.66 38.44
C MET A 23 38.99 52.70 37.42
N PHE A 24 37.94 53.11 36.70
CA PHE A 24 37.30 52.26 35.70
C PHE A 24 37.81 52.47 34.27
N GLY A 25 38.57 53.54 34.01
CA GLY A 25 38.98 53.92 32.67
C GLY A 25 37.79 54.22 31.76
N GLU A 26 37.99 54.96 30.68
CA GLU A 26 36.96 54.95 29.63
C GLU A 26 36.81 53.49 29.16
N PRO A 27 35.57 52.95 29.07
CA PRO A 27 35.39 51.61 28.54
C PRO A 27 36.06 51.60 27.17
N LYS A 28 37.13 50.82 27.05
CA LYS A 28 37.92 50.69 25.82
C LYS A 28 36.94 50.24 24.75
N GLN A 29 36.40 51.18 23.97
CA GLN A 29 35.44 50.88 22.92
C GLN A 29 36.13 49.89 22.01
N SER A 30 35.69 48.65 22.09
CA SER A 30 36.29 47.61 21.28
C SER A 30 36.06 48.00 19.82
N LYS A 31 37.00 47.68 18.93
CA LYS A 31 36.82 47.97 17.49
C LYS A 31 35.53 47.35 16.93
N ILE A 32 34.99 46.35 17.64
CA ILE A 32 33.74 45.65 17.35
C ILE A 32 32.52 46.56 17.66
N ASP A 33 32.57 47.40 18.70
CA ASP A 33 31.48 48.31 19.08
C ASP A 33 31.33 49.52 18.15
N LYS A 34 32.43 49.94 17.48
CA LYS A 34 32.35 50.95 16.41
C LYS A 34 31.80 50.37 15.11
N LEU A 35 32.15 49.12 14.79
CA LEU A 35 31.69 48.45 13.58
C LEU A 35 30.19 48.10 13.64
N SER A 36 29.67 47.70 14.81
CA SER A 36 28.25 47.39 15.01
C SER A 36 27.31 48.60 14.96
N ARG A 37 27.85 49.82 15.10
CA ARG A 37 27.08 51.08 14.98
C ARG A 37 26.92 51.56 13.54
N HIS A 38 27.61 50.95 12.57
CA HIS A 38 27.43 51.30 11.16
C HIS A 38 26.22 50.57 10.57
N PRO A 39 25.17 51.28 10.13
CA PRO A 39 23.92 50.66 9.63
C PRO A 39 24.13 49.77 8.40
N LEU A 40 25.15 50.07 7.60
CA LEU A 40 25.53 49.26 6.43
C LEU A 40 26.21 47.92 6.83
N ALA A 41 27.01 47.92 7.90
CA ALA A 41 27.71 46.73 8.36
C ALA A 41 26.74 45.73 9.01
N THR A 42 25.76 46.21 9.78
CA THR A 42 24.73 45.37 10.39
C THR A 42 23.79 44.75 9.35
N MET A 43 23.41 45.50 8.31
CA MET A 43 22.65 44.96 7.18
C MET A 43 23.43 43.87 6.42
N PHE A 44 24.72 44.08 6.16
CA PHE A 44 25.53 43.12 5.42
C PHE A 44 25.73 41.81 6.22
N VAL A 45 26.01 41.92 7.51
CA VAL A 45 26.10 40.75 8.41
C VAL A 45 24.77 40.03 8.52
N GLY A 46 23.65 40.76 8.65
CA GLY A 46 22.31 40.18 8.65
C GLY A 46 21.97 39.44 7.36
N PHE A 47 22.38 39.98 6.21
CA PHE A 47 22.20 39.33 4.90
C PHE A 47 22.99 38.03 4.80
N LEU A 48 24.28 38.03 5.18
CA LEU A 48 25.12 36.82 5.15
C LEU A 48 24.61 35.74 6.11
N LEU A 49 24.16 36.13 7.31
CA LEU A 49 23.56 35.20 8.27
C LEU A 49 22.25 34.63 7.75
N THR A 50 21.38 35.45 7.17
CA THR A 50 20.09 35.00 6.61
C THR A 50 20.31 34.08 5.41
N TRP A 51 21.27 34.38 4.53
CA TRP A 51 21.61 33.54 3.40
C TRP A 51 22.20 32.19 3.82
N GLY A 52 23.16 32.19 4.75
CA GLY A 52 23.79 30.97 5.25
C GLY A 52 22.81 30.07 6.02
N ILE A 53 22.08 30.64 6.98
CA ILE A 53 21.10 29.91 7.79
C ILE A 53 19.91 29.46 6.93
N GLY A 54 19.42 30.35 6.06
CA GLY A 54 18.33 30.06 5.12
C GLY A 54 18.68 28.95 4.13
N GLY A 55 19.89 28.95 3.58
CA GLY A 55 20.38 27.91 2.68
C GLY A 55 20.47 26.54 3.36
N ILE A 56 21.01 26.48 4.58
CA ILE A 56 21.11 25.22 5.36
C ILE A 56 19.73 24.69 5.73
N LEU A 57 18.83 25.55 6.22
CA LEU A 57 17.45 25.17 6.56
C LEU A 57 16.69 24.67 5.34
N THR A 58 16.74 25.42 4.23
CA THR A 58 16.05 25.06 2.98
C THR A 58 16.56 23.73 2.43
N GLY A 59 17.88 23.49 2.47
CA GLY A 59 18.48 22.21 2.05
C GLY A 59 18.04 21.01 2.91
N LYS A 60 17.92 21.19 4.23
CA LYS A 60 17.44 20.12 5.12
C LYS A 60 15.95 19.84 4.92
N ILE A 61 15.13 20.89 4.78
CA ILE A 61 13.69 20.77 4.55
C ILE A 61 13.43 20.09 3.20
N SER A 62 14.13 20.49 2.14
CA SER A 62 13.96 19.90 0.81
C SER A 62 14.41 18.43 0.76
N ALA A 63 15.53 18.09 1.42
CA ALA A 63 15.98 16.70 1.55
C ALA A 63 14.95 15.83 2.30
N TYR A 64 14.40 16.33 3.41
CA TYR A 64 13.35 15.64 4.16
C TYR A 64 12.06 15.48 3.37
N GLN A 65 11.64 16.52 2.63
CA GLN A 65 10.48 16.46 1.74
C GLN A 65 10.67 15.44 0.62
N LEU A 66 11.86 15.40 -0.02
CA LEU A 66 12.17 14.44 -1.08
C LEU A 66 12.17 13.01 -0.55
N GLU A 67 12.73 12.77 0.64
CA GLU A 67 12.71 11.43 1.26
C GLU A 67 11.27 10.98 1.56
N ASN A 68 10.44 11.87 2.10
CA ASN A 68 9.03 11.58 2.37
C ASN A 68 8.24 11.34 1.08
N GLN A 69 8.48 12.12 0.02
CA GLN A 69 7.87 11.91 -1.29
C GLN A 69 8.24 10.53 -1.85
N LYS A 70 9.53 10.15 -1.81
CA LYS A 70 9.99 8.82 -2.24
C LYS A 70 9.30 7.69 -1.45
N LYS A 71 9.17 7.83 -0.12
CA LYS A 71 8.46 6.83 0.70
C LYS A 71 6.99 6.72 0.32
N ILE A 72 6.31 7.85 0.14
CA ILE A 72 4.89 7.87 -0.27
C ILE A 72 4.73 7.25 -1.66
N GLU A 73 5.61 7.58 -2.60
CA GLU A 73 5.60 7.04 -3.96
C GLU A 73 5.84 5.52 -3.96
N GLN A 74 6.82 5.03 -3.22
CA GLN A 74 7.07 3.59 -3.06
C GLN A 74 5.85 2.84 -2.49
N VAL A 75 5.16 3.43 -1.51
CA VAL A 75 3.93 2.85 -0.96
C VAL A 75 2.81 2.83 -1.99
N LYS A 76 2.67 3.90 -2.80
CA LYS A 76 1.67 3.96 -3.88
C LYS A 76 1.94 2.91 -4.96
N VAL A 77 3.18 2.80 -5.43
CA VAL A 77 3.57 1.83 -6.45
C VAL A 77 3.27 0.41 -5.98
N LYS A 78 3.69 0.04 -4.75
CA LYS A 78 3.37 -1.28 -4.18
C LYS A 78 1.87 -1.53 -4.08
N ARG A 79 1.10 -0.52 -3.67
CA ARG A 79 -0.36 -0.63 -3.59
C ARG A 79 -0.99 -0.83 -4.96
N GLU A 80 -0.55 -0.08 -5.97
CA GLU A 80 -1.04 -0.18 -7.34
C GLU A 80 -0.72 -1.54 -7.97
N GLU A 81 0.52 -2.02 -7.78
CA GLU A 81 0.94 -3.37 -8.17
C GLU A 81 0.07 -4.44 -7.51
N GLY A 82 -0.27 -4.26 -6.24
CA GLY A 82 -1.14 -5.18 -5.53
C GLY A 82 -2.59 -5.18 -5.97
N LEU A 83 -3.18 -4.00 -6.18
CA LEU A 83 -4.52 -3.90 -6.74
C LEU A 83 -4.58 -4.51 -8.14
N LYS A 84 -3.52 -4.34 -8.94
CA LYS A 84 -3.40 -4.97 -10.25
C LYS A 84 -3.36 -6.49 -10.12
N ALA A 85 -2.51 -7.06 -9.26
CA ALA A 85 -2.43 -8.51 -9.05
C ALA A 85 -3.76 -9.11 -8.56
N ILE A 86 -4.47 -8.42 -7.66
CA ILE A 86 -5.79 -8.85 -7.17
C ILE A 86 -6.83 -8.82 -8.28
N LYS A 87 -6.83 -7.76 -9.08
CA LYS A 87 -7.73 -7.67 -10.24
C LYS A 87 -7.45 -8.82 -11.22
N GLU A 88 -6.18 -9.08 -11.51
CA GLU A 88 -5.76 -10.15 -12.43
C GLU A 88 -6.20 -11.53 -11.94
N ILE A 89 -5.98 -11.89 -10.67
CA ILE A 89 -6.43 -13.19 -10.14
C ILE A 89 -7.96 -13.29 -10.13
N THR A 90 -8.66 -12.21 -9.75
CA THR A 90 -10.12 -12.18 -9.70
C THR A 90 -10.73 -12.37 -11.08
N GLU A 91 -10.20 -11.65 -12.08
CA GLU A 91 -10.60 -11.77 -13.47
C GLU A 91 -10.33 -13.19 -14.00
N LEU A 92 -9.19 -13.77 -13.65
CA LEU A 92 -8.79 -15.12 -14.06
C LEU A 92 -9.72 -16.19 -13.46
N MET A 93 -10.04 -16.11 -12.17
CA MET A 93 -10.98 -16.99 -11.48
C MET A 93 -12.38 -16.92 -12.12
N TYR A 94 -12.91 -15.70 -12.30
CA TYR A 94 -14.24 -15.50 -12.85
C TYR A 94 -14.35 -15.90 -14.32
N THR A 95 -13.32 -15.62 -15.12
CA THR A 95 -13.27 -16.04 -16.52
C THR A 95 -13.26 -17.56 -16.63
N ARG A 96 -12.44 -18.24 -15.81
CA ARG A 96 -12.40 -19.70 -15.79
C ARG A 96 -13.74 -20.30 -15.40
N TYR A 97 -14.38 -19.78 -14.35
CA TYR A 97 -15.74 -20.18 -13.97
C TYR A 97 -16.73 -20.01 -15.13
N THR A 98 -16.76 -18.83 -15.75
CA THR A 98 -17.71 -18.49 -16.82
C THR A 98 -17.57 -19.43 -18.02
N VAL A 99 -16.33 -19.67 -18.48
CA VAL A 99 -16.10 -20.57 -19.62
C VAL A 99 -16.45 -22.02 -19.26
N SER A 100 -16.18 -22.44 -18.02
CA SER A 100 -16.59 -23.75 -17.51
C SER A 100 -18.12 -23.92 -17.54
N VAL A 101 -18.88 -22.93 -17.05
CA VAL A 101 -20.35 -22.92 -17.08
C VAL A 101 -20.88 -22.99 -18.51
N LEU A 102 -20.28 -22.26 -19.45
CA LEU A 102 -20.72 -22.26 -20.84
C LEU A 102 -20.53 -23.63 -21.49
N LEU A 103 -19.38 -24.27 -21.27
CA LEU A 103 -19.11 -25.61 -21.81
C LEU A 103 -19.99 -26.67 -21.15
N ALA A 104 -20.10 -26.64 -19.81
CA ALA A 104 -21.03 -27.44 -19.02
C ALA A 104 -22.47 -27.35 -19.54
N SER A 105 -22.94 -26.13 -19.82
CA SER A 105 -24.27 -25.87 -20.37
C SER A 105 -24.47 -26.48 -21.76
N SER A 106 -23.45 -26.41 -22.63
CA SER A 106 -23.49 -27.03 -23.96
C SER A 106 -23.51 -28.55 -23.92
N LEU A 107 -22.70 -29.15 -23.02
CA LEU A 107 -22.72 -30.59 -22.78
C LEU A 107 -24.09 -31.05 -22.27
N LYS A 108 -24.67 -30.31 -21.31
CA LYS A 108 -25.99 -30.62 -20.73
C LYS A 108 -27.11 -30.66 -21.77
N ARG A 109 -27.13 -29.70 -22.70
CA ARG A 109 -28.18 -29.59 -23.72
C ARG A 109 -27.91 -30.41 -24.99
N ASN A 110 -26.82 -31.17 -25.02
CA ASN A 110 -26.36 -31.87 -26.21
C ASN A 110 -26.22 -30.94 -27.44
N ALA A 111 -25.54 -29.81 -27.27
CA ALA A 111 -25.35 -28.83 -28.33
C ALA A 111 -24.65 -29.41 -29.58
N PRO A 112 -24.76 -28.75 -30.76
CA PRO A 112 -24.03 -29.14 -31.96
C PRO A 112 -22.52 -29.27 -31.70
N LEU A 113 -21.87 -30.17 -32.44
CA LEU A 113 -20.47 -30.53 -32.20
C LEU A 113 -19.53 -29.35 -32.42
N GLU A 114 -19.86 -28.50 -33.38
CA GLU A 114 -19.15 -27.27 -33.73
C GLU A 114 -19.12 -26.30 -32.55
N GLU A 115 -20.26 -26.11 -31.89
CA GLU A 115 -20.38 -25.26 -30.70
C GLU A 115 -19.58 -25.83 -29.53
N LEU A 116 -19.62 -27.15 -29.34
CA LEU A 116 -18.85 -27.84 -28.29
C LEU A 116 -17.35 -27.71 -28.50
N LYS A 117 -16.86 -27.90 -29.74
CA LYS A 117 -15.44 -27.72 -30.10
C LYS A 117 -14.99 -26.30 -29.84
N GLU A 118 -15.78 -25.31 -30.26
CA GLU A 118 -15.45 -23.90 -30.02
C GLU A 118 -15.34 -23.59 -28.53
N ARG A 119 -16.32 -24.03 -27.72
CA ARG A 119 -16.29 -23.81 -26.26
C ARG A 119 -15.19 -24.59 -25.56
N LYS A 120 -14.85 -25.81 -26.03
CA LYS A 120 -13.73 -26.59 -25.52
C LYS A 120 -12.39 -25.91 -25.79
N ASN A 121 -12.18 -25.39 -26.99
CA ASN A 121 -10.96 -24.64 -27.29
C ASN A 121 -10.81 -23.42 -26.37
N ARG A 122 -11.88 -22.62 -26.21
CA ARG A 122 -11.86 -21.48 -25.27
C ARG A 122 -11.60 -21.93 -23.82
N TYR A 123 -12.16 -23.07 -23.41
CA TYR A 123 -11.90 -23.64 -22.10
C TYR A 123 -10.44 -23.99 -21.90
N ASP A 124 -9.83 -24.67 -22.87
CA ASP A 124 -8.43 -25.09 -22.82
C ASP A 124 -7.47 -23.91 -22.82
N ASP A 125 -7.76 -22.87 -23.61
CA ASP A 125 -7.00 -21.62 -23.61
C ASP A 125 -6.99 -20.98 -22.22
N ILE A 126 -8.16 -20.91 -21.55
CA ILE A 126 -8.26 -20.37 -20.20
C ILE A 126 -7.63 -21.28 -19.15
N TYR A 127 -7.73 -22.61 -19.31
CA TYR A 127 -7.04 -23.57 -18.46
C TYR A 127 -5.52 -23.40 -18.54
N LEU A 128 -4.96 -23.23 -19.73
CA LEU A 128 -3.53 -22.99 -19.93
C LEU A 128 -3.12 -21.63 -19.34
N LYS A 129 -3.93 -20.59 -19.58
CA LYS A 129 -3.69 -19.26 -18.99
C LYS A 129 -3.71 -19.30 -17.46
N TRP A 130 -4.66 -20.03 -16.87
CA TRP A 130 -4.72 -20.24 -15.42
C TRP A 130 -3.41 -20.83 -14.89
N ASN A 131 -3.02 -21.99 -15.41
CA ASN A 131 -1.86 -22.73 -14.89
C ASN A 131 -0.52 -22.01 -15.12
N SER A 132 -0.40 -21.22 -16.19
CA SER A 132 0.80 -20.42 -16.46
C SER A 132 0.87 -19.10 -15.66
N SER A 133 -0.28 -18.56 -15.21
CA SER A 133 -0.32 -17.24 -14.58
C SER A 133 -0.46 -17.29 -13.06
N ILE A 134 -1.14 -18.31 -12.53
CA ILE A 134 -1.57 -18.34 -11.12
C ILE A 134 -0.39 -18.23 -10.14
N GLN A 135 0.73 -18.92 -10.40
CA GLN A 135 1.92 -18.87 -9.56
C GLN A 135 2.56 -17.47 -9.52
N ASN A 136 2.66 -16.81 -10.67
CA ASN A 136 3.23 -15.45 -10.74
C ASN A 136 2.34 -14.46 -9.98
N THR A 137 1.03 -14.59 -10.10
CA THR A 137 0.09 -13.74 -9.36
C THR A 137 0.14 -14.02 -7.85
N GLN A 138 0.23 -15.29 -7.45
CA GLN A 138 0.42 -15.70 -6.05
C GLN A 138 1.70 -15.09 -5.45
N PHE A 139 2.84 -15.13 -6.14
CA PHE A 139 4.08 -14.52 -5.66
C PHE A 139 3.95 -13.01 -5.47
N THR A 140 3.25 -12.34 -6.39
CA THR A 140 3.00 -10.90 -6.27
C THR A 140 2.13 -10.60 -5.05
N ILE A 141 1.05 -11.36 -4.84
CA ILE A 141 0.17 -11.25 -3.66
C ILE A 141 0.94 -11.52 -2.37
N ARG A 142 1.84 -12.51 -2.34
CA ARG A 142 2.69 -12.80 -1.19
C ARG A 142 3.54 -11.61 -0.77
N GLY A 143 4.10 -10.87 -1.72
CA GLY A 143 4.89 -9.66 -1.45
C GLY A 143 4.10 -8.50 -0.84
N LEU A 144 2.77 -8.61 -0.80
CA LEU A 144 1.85 -7.55 -0.38
C LEU A 144 1.12 -7.88 0.93
N MET A 145 1.29 -9.09 1.44
CA MET A 145 0.62 -9.59 2.65
C MET A 145 1.65 -10.04 3.68
N ASP A 146 1.25 -10.14 4.94
CA ASP A 146 2.05 -10.83 5.94
C ASP A 146 2.06 -12.35 5.69
N ASP A 147 3.13 -13.02 6.12
CA ASP A 147 3.32 -14.46 5.86
C ASP A 147 2.18 -15.33 6.41
N SER A 148 1.60 -14.98 7.58
CA SER A 148 0.46 -15.69 8.14
C SER A 148 -0.79 -15.56 7.27
N ALA A 149 -1.18 -14.34 6.92
CA ALA A 149 -2.35 -14.07 6.10
C ALA A 149 -2.23 -14.66 4.69
N TYR A 150 -1.01 -14.71 4.16
CA TYR A 150 -0.74 -15.36 2.88
C TYR A 150 -0.84 -16.88 2.98
N SER A 151 -0.29 -17.51 4.02
CA SER A 151 -0.35 -18.96 4.20
C SER A 151 -1.80 -19.48 4.28
N GLU A 152 -2.69 -18.74 4.96
CA GLU A 152 -4.12 -19.05 5.00
C GLU A 152 -4.76 -18.96 3.61
N LEU A 153 -4.48 -17.88 2.87
CA LEU A 153 -4.95 -17.70 1.51
C LEU A 153 -4.45 -18.79 0.57
N GLU A 154 -3.17 -19.12 0.63
CA GLU A 154 -2.54 -20.16 -0.18
C GLU A 154 -3.21 -21.51 0.06
N SER A 155 -3.45 -21.86 1.33
CA SER A 155 -4.17 -23.09 1.68
C SER A 155 -5.56 -23.12 1.07
N VAL A 156 -6.33 -22.04 1.17
CA VAL A 156 -7.70 -21.97 0.63
C VAL A 156 -7.70 -22.03 -0.89
N LEU A 157 -6.74 -21.36 -1.52
CA LEU A 157 -6.65 -21.32 -2.97
C LEU A 157 -6.24 -22.69 -3.55
N GLU A 158 -5.22 -23.34 -2.99
CA GLU A 158 -4.70 -24.63 -3.47
C GLU A 158 -5.63 -25.81 -3.11
N PHE A 159 -6.04 -25.89 -1.83
CA PHE A 159 -6.82 -27.03 -1.35
C PHE A 159 -8.34 -26.86 -1.50
N GLY A 160 -8.82 -25.63 -1.68
CA GLY A 160 -10.22 -25.34 -1.97
C GLY A 160 -10.45 -25.08 -3.45
N LEU A 161 -10.14 -23.86 -3.91
CA LEU A 161 -10.52 -23.41 -5.26
C LEU A 161 -9.90 -24.25 -6.38
N VAL A 162 -8.59 -24.50 -6.33
CA VAL A 162 -7.88 -25.31 -7.34
C VAL A 162 -8.39 -26.74 -7.33
N ALA A 163 -8.67 -27.31 -6.15
CA ALA A 163 -9.26 -28.65 -6.03
C ALA A 163 -10.64 -28.74 -6.70
N HIS A 164 -11.52 -27.77 -6.47
CA HIS A 164 -12.83 -27.70 -7.15
C HIS A 164 -12.69 -27.55 -8.67
N PHE A 165 -11.80 -26.67 -9.14
CA PHE A 165 -11.55 -26.55 -10.57
C PHE A 165 -11.00 -27.83 -11.19
N ASN A 166 -10.13 -28.56 -10.49
CA ASN A 166 -9.64 -29.85 -10.97
C ASN A 166 -10.77 -30.90 -11.08
N ASN A 167 -11.76 -30.87 -10.20
CA ASN A 167 -12.94 -31.73 -10.30
C ASN A 167 -13.81 -31.34 -11.52
N VAL A 168 -14.01 -30.04 -11.73
CA VAL A 168 -14.69 -29.50 -12.91
C VAL A 168 -13.96 -29.92 -14.20
N ASP A 169 -12.63 -29.77 -14.26
CA ASP A 169 -11.80 -30.14 -15.42
C ASP A 169 -11.99 -31.61 -15.80
N LYS A 170 -11.94 -32.51 -14.81
CA LYS A 170 -12.13 -33.96 -15.01
C LYS A 170 -13.49 -34.27 -15.60
N VAL A 171 -14.56 -33.72 -15.03
CA VAL A 171 -15.93 -34.02 -15.45
C VAL A 171 -16.24 -33.42 -16.82
N ILE A 172 -15.84 -32.17 -17.07
CA ILE A 172 -16.05 -31.51 -18.35
C ILE A 172 -15.27 -32.22 -19.47
N THR A 173 -13.99 -32.55 -19.23
CA THR A 173 -13.15 -33.24 -20.23
C THR A 173 -13.71 -34.63 -20.54
N ASN A 174 -14.07 -35.41 -19.51
CA ASN A 174 -14.69 -36.72 -19.72
C ASN A 174 -16.02 -36.61 -20.47
N GLY A 175 -16.87 -35.63 -20.12
CA GLY A 175 -18.14 -35.38 -20.80
C GLY A 175 -17.96 -35.04 -22.28
N TYR A 176 -16.96 -34.21 -22.59
CA TYR A 176 -16.59 -33.87 -23.97
C TYR A 176 -16.06 -35.07 -24.74
N ASP A 177 -15.13 -35.84 -24.17
CA ASP A 177 -14.55 -37.04 -24.82
C ASP A 177 -15.60 -38.12 -25.09
N MET A 178 -16.56 -38.29 -24.17
CA MET A 178 -17.69 -39.18 -24.38
C MET A 178 -18.60 -38.69 -25.50
N ARG A 179 -18.83 -37.38 -25.58
CA ARG A 179 -19.63 -36.77 -26.65
C ARG A 179 -19.00 -36.89 -28.04
N LEU A 180 -17.66 -36.96 -28.11
CA LEU A 180 -16.95 -37.27 -29.34
C LEU A 180 -17.08 -38.75 -29.76
N LYS A 181 -17.18 -39.65 -28.79
CA LYS A 181 -17.25 -41.11 -29.01
C LYS A 181 -18.69 -41.64 -29.16
N ARG A 182 -19.69 -40.94 -28.64
CA ARG A 182 -21.10 -41.34 -28.58
C ARG A 182 -22.02 -40.16 -28.90
N ASP A 183 -23.23 -40.45 -29.39
CA ASP A 183 -24.26 -39.42 -29.62
C ASP A 183 -24.91 -38.87 -28.34
N SER A 184 -24.61 -39.45 -27.17
CA SER A 184 -25.17 -39.00 -25.88
C SER A 184 -24.11 -39.00 -24.77
N PRO A 185 -23.83 -37.84 -24.14
CA PRO A 185 -22.83 -37.73 -23.09
C PRO A 185 -23.34 -38.33 -21.78
N VAL A 186 -22.48 -39.07 -21.06
CA VAL A 186 -22.70 -39.34 -19.62
C VAL A 186 -22.19 -38.10 -18.88
N TYR A 187 -23.08 -37.14 -18.70
CA TYR A 187 -22.78 -35.86 -18.05
C TYR A 187 -23.61 -35.73 -16.77
N ASP A 188 -22.94 -35.81 -15.61
CA ASP A 188 -23.61 -35.60 -14.32
C ASP A 188 -23.83 -34.11 -14.08
N SER A 189 -24.99 -33.64 -14.54
CA SER A 189 -25.37 -32.23 -14.43
C SER A 189 -25.60 -31.74 -13.00
N LEU A 190 -25.83 -32.65 -12.04
CA LEU A 190 -26.04 -32.27 -10.64
C LEU A 190 -24.69 -32.08 -9.93
N TYR A 191 -23.78 -33.04 -10.11
CA TYR A 191 -22.43 -32.97 -9.55
C TYR A 191 -21.68 -31.73 -10.04
N ILE A 192 -21.63 -31.53 -11.36
CA ILE A 192 -20.94 -30.38 -11.94
C ILE A 192 -21.54 -29.03 -11.52
N LYS A 193 -22.86 -28.96 -11.32
CA LYS A 193 -23.53 -27.76 -10.83
C LYS A 193 -23.07 -27.43 -9.41
N LYS A 194 -22.91 -28.45 -8.55
CA LYS A 194 -22.40 -28.28 -7.19
C LYS A 194 -20.95 -27.79 -7.20
N GLU A 195 -20.07 -28.43 -7.99
CA GLU A 195 -18.67 -28.01 -8.08
C GLU A 195 -18.50 -26.61 -8.66
N LEU A 196 -19.28 -26.25 -9.69
CA LEU A 196 -19.25 -24.89 -10.26
C LEU A 196 -19.75 -23.84 -9.26
N ALA A 197 -20.76 -24.16 -8.44
CA ALA A 197 -21.21 -23.27 -7.37
C ALA A 197 -20.09 -23.07 -6.32
N ALA A 198 -19.45 -24.15 -5.89
CA ALA A 198 -18.30 -24.07 -4.97
C ALA A 198 -17.15 -23.24 -5.55
N CYS A 199 -16.82 -23.40 -6.84
CA CYS A 199 -15.84 -22.54 -7.52
C CYS A 199 -16.23 -21.06 -7.44
N LEU A 200 -17.50 -20.72 -7.71
CA LEU A 200 -17.97 -19.34 -7.70
C LEU A 200 -17.94 -18.73 -6.29
N ASP A 201 -18.52 -19.44 -5.32
CA ASP A 201 -18.62 -18.98 -3.94
C ASP A 201 -17.22 -18.80 -3.34
N CYS A 202 -16.33 -19.76 -3.58
CA CYS A 202 -14.94 -19.68 -3.14
C CYS A 202 -14.17 -18.55 -3.85
N SER A 203 -14.35 -18.37 -5.17
CA SER A 203 -13.74 -17.24 -5.90
C SER A 203 -14.20 -15.89 -5.34
N TYR A 204 -15.47 -15.77 -4.97
CA TYR A 204 -16.02 -14.58 -4.35
C TYR A 204 -15.40 -14.32 -2.97
N ALA A 205 -15.34 -15.35 -2.11
CA ALA A 205 -14.74 -15.26 -0.79
C ALA A 205 -13.26 -14.85 -0.86
N ILE A 206 -12.47 -15.45 -1.76
CA ILE A 206 -11.07 -15.10 -2.00
C ILE A 206 -10.94 -13.65 -2.47
N SER A 207 -11.75 -13.23 -3.44
CA SER A 207 -11.70 -11.87 -3.99
C SER A 207 -12.04 -10.83 -2.91
N ASN A 208 -13.04 -11.12 -2.07
CA ASN A 208 -13.41 -10.27 -0.96
C ASN A 208 -12.29 -10.20 0.09
N TYR A 209 -11.73 -11.34 0.49
CA TYR A 209 -10.60 -11.40 1.43
C TYR A 209 -9.41 -10.57 0.92
N LEU A 210 -9.01 -10.74 -0.34
CA LEU A 210 -7.94 -9.98 -0.98
C LEU A 210 -8.22 -8.48 -1.01
N TRP A 211 -9.43 -8.09 -1.42
CA TRP A 211 -9.85 -6.69 -1.47
C TRP A 211 -9.81 -6.02 -0.10
N MET A 212 -10.29 -6.72 0.93
CA MET A 212 -10.33 -6.21 2.29
C MET A 212 -8.92 -6.09 2.87
N ARG A 213 -8.07 -7.12 2.72
CA ARG A 213 -6.68 -7.06 3.20
C ARG A 213 -5.88 -5.93 2.54
N THR A 214 -6.06 -5.71 1.24
CA THR A 214 -5.31 -4.67 0.52
C THR A 214 -5.86 -3.25 0.62
N ASN A 215 -7.16 -3.05 0.75
CA ASN A 215 -7.69 -1.71 1.04
C ASN A 215 -7.50 -1.28 2.49
N LEU A 216 -7.24 -2.21 3.39
CA LEU A 216 -6.91 -1.92 4.78
C LEU A 216 -5.43 -1.64 5.02
N TYR A 217 -4.56 -1.87 4.02
CA TYR A 217 -3.16 -1.48 4.08
C TYR A 217 -3.05 0.05 4.28
N GLY A 218 -2.68 0.46 5.50
CA GLY A 218 -2.55 1.84 5.94
C GLY A 218 -3.59 2.34 6.95
N ASN A 219 -4.70 1.60 7.18
CA ASN A 219 -5.78 2.00 8.09
C ASN A 219 -6.18 0.91 9.11
N VAL A 220 -5.30 -0.07 9.34
CA VAL A 220 -5.52 -1.23 10.23
C VAL A 220 -5.73 -0.85 11.71
N LYS A 221 -5.52 0.42 12.11
CA LYS A 221 -5.70 0.81 13.53
C LYS A 221 -7.14 0.73 14.05
N ASN A 222 -8.17 0.67 13.18
CA ASN A 222 -9.57 0.74 13.61
C ASN A 222 -10.47 -0.43 13.15
N ASN A 223 -9.97 -1.40 12.40
CA ASN A 223 -10.79 -2.58 12.10
C ASN A 223 -10.67 -3.56 13.25
N SER A 224 -11.79 -3.86 13.90
CA SER A 224 -11.82 -4.83 14.99
C SER A 224 -11.24 -6.16 14.49
N ILE A 225 -10.30 -6.72 15.26
CA ILE A 225 -9.72 -8.05 15.02
C ILE A 225 -10.83 -9.10 14.74
N GLU A 226 -12.00 -8.90 15.34
CA GLU A 226 -13.21 -9.70 15.14
C GLU A 226 -13.72 -9.70 13.70
N PHE A 227 -13.67 -8.55 13.00
CA PHE A 227 -14.10 -8.45 11.61
C PHE A 227 -13.17 -9.22 10.67
N VAL A 228 -11.85 -9.13 10.88
CA VAL A 228 -10.85 -9.90 10.13
C VAL A 228 -11.07 -11.40 10.31
N LYS A 229 -11.22 -11.85 11.56
CA LYS A 229 -11.49 -13.25 11.90
C LYS A 229 -12.80 -13.78 11.31
N LYS A 230 -13.81 -12.92 11.18
CA LYS A 230 -15.08 -13.28 10.53
C LYS A 230 -14.87 -13.61 9.05
N ILE A 231 -14.07 -12.81 8.34
CA ILE A 231 -13.79 -13.01 6.92
C ILE A 231 -12.92 -14.24 6.71
N GLU A 232 -11.90 -14.45 7.55
CA GLU A 232 -11.09 -15.68 7.53
C GLU A 232 -11.99 -16.91 7.70
N ARG A 233 -12.92 -16.88 8.66
CA ARG A 233 -13.87 -17.97 8.84
C ARG A 233 -14.76 -18.19 7.62
N GLU A 234 -15.33 -17.12 7.07
CA GLU A 234 -16.17 -17.18 5.86
C GLU A 234 -15.38 -17.76 4.67
N LEU A 235 -14.11 -17.38 4.53
CA LEU A 235 -13.20 -17.90 3.52
C LEU A 235 -13.00 -19.42 3.66
N TYR A 236 -12.72 -19.90 4.87
CA TYR A 236 -12.55 -21.33 5.14
C TYR A 236 -13.86 -22.11 4.96
N GLU A 237 -14.97 -21.65 5.53
CA GLU A 237 -16.29 -22.33 5.46
C GLU A 237 -16.83 -22.44 4.03
N THR A 238 -16.46 -21.51 3.15
CA THR A 238 -16.94 -21.49 1.77
C THR A 238 -16.10 -22.37 0.84
N CYS A 239 -14.80 -22.51 1.12
CA CYS A 239 -13.85 -23.13 0.20
C CYS A 239 -13.39 -24.54 0.59
N MET A 240 -13.53 -24.94 1.86
CA MET A 240 -13.02 -26.22 2.40
C MET A 240 -14.15 -27.08 2.94
#